data_AF-A0A1E5NC14-F1
#
_entry.id   AF-A0A1E5NC14-F1
#
_cell.length_a   1.000
_cell.length_b   1.000
_cell.length_c   1.000
_cell.angle_alpha   90.00
_cell.angle_beta   90.00
_cell.angle_gamma   90.00
#
_symmetry.space_group_name_H-M   'P 1'
#
loop_
_entity.id
_entity.type
_entity.pdbx_description
1 polymer ?
#
loop_
_entity_poly.entity_id
_entity_poly.type
_entity_poly.pdbx_seq_one_letter_code
_entity_poly.pdbx_strand_id
1 'polypeptide(L)'
;MNNNQWFLFSGIEHKEIKTASYCLDYITWDNTNWTAIFHDGYFVHYRNGDKNNCHTEDYLYYKDVNFNNFRLDIKGDKIFISPNGDLSKSREVDCIEYICWDGKKWRAELLRLINNLHPDL
;
A
#
# COMPACT_ATOMS: atom_id res chain seq x y z
N MET A 1 -16.69 1.51 -10.02
CA MET A 1 -15.32 2.05 -10.09
C MET A 1 -14.44 0.93 -10.60
N ASN A 2 -13.84 1.08 -11.78
CA ASN A 2 -12.91 0.09 -12.31
C ASN A 2 -11.53 0.39 -11.75
N ASN A 3 -11.21 -0.20 -10.60
CA ASN A 3 -9.89 -0.05 -10.01
C ASN A 3 -8.95 -1.05 -10.69
N ASN A 4 -7.99 -0.57 -11.48
CA ASN A 4 -7.09 -1.42 -12.28
C ASN A 4 -5.75 -1.69 -11.59
N GLN A 5 -5.66 -1.34 -10.31
CA GLN A 5 -4.46 -1.45 -9.49
C GLN A 5 -4.81 -2.20 -8.22
N TRP A 6 -4.07 -3.27 -7.97
CA TRP A 6 -4.21 -4.10 -6.79
C TRP A 6 -2.83 -4.32 -6.18
N PHE A 7 -2.80 -4.66 -4.92
CA PHE A 7 -1.62 -5.16 -4.26
C PHE A 7 -1.69 -6.68 -4.18
N LEU A 8 -0.59 -7.35 -4.50
CA LEU A 8 -0.35 -8.74 -4.11
C LEU A 8 0.41 -8.75 -2.80
N PHE A 9 -0.07 -9.52 -1.83
CA PHE A 9 0.56 -9.61 -0.52
C PHE A 9 1.20 -10.97 -0.32
N SER A 10 2.48 -10.97 0.05
CA SER A 10 3.21 -12.16 0.48
C SER A 10 3.72 -11.98 1.91
N GLY A 11 3.55 -13.02 2.73
CA GLY A 11 4.06 -13.03 4.10
C GLY A 11 5.58 -13.13 4.11
N ILE A 12 6.24 -12.30 4.91
CA ILE A 12 7.72 -12.27 4.99
C ILE A 12 8.23 -13.41 5.89
N GLU A 13 7.55 -13.64 7.01
CA GLU A 13 7.93 -14.66 8.01
C GLU A 13 6.93 -15.83 8.05
N HIS A 14 5.91 -15.81 7.20
CA HIS A 14 4.84 -16.80 7.16
C HIS A 14 4.48 -17.12 5.71
N LYS A 15 4.10 -18.38 5.45
CA LYS A 15 3.86 -18.90 4.08
C LYS A 15 2.54 -18.43 3.44
N GLU A 16 1.86 -17.44 4.02
CA GLU A 16 0.60 -16.96 3.48
C GLU A 16 0.87 -16.05 2.27
N ILE A 17 0.08 -16.25 1.22
CA ILE A 17 -0.06 -15.31 0.12
C ILE A 17 -1.53 -14.92 0.13
N LYS A 18 -1.83 -13.62 0.20
CA LYS A 18 -3.23 -13.16 0.08
C LYS A 18 -3.59 -13.05 -1.39
N THR A 19 -4.88 -13.24 -1.66
CA THR A 19 -5.47 -12.81 -2.93
C THR A 19 -5.19 -11.33 -3.17
N ALA A 20 -5.01 -10.94 -4.42
CA ALA A 20 -4.83 -9.53 -4.79
C ALA A 20 -5.96 -8.67 -4.22
N SER A 21 -5.63 -7.54 -3.61
CA SER A 21 -6.60 -6.62 -3.01
C SER A 21 -6.29 -5.17 -3.36
N TYR A 22 -7.33 -4.36 -3.52
CA TYR A 22 -7.20 -2.91 -3.68
C TYR A 22 -7.06 -2.17 -2.35
N CYS A 23 -7.19 -2.88 -1.23
CA CYS A 23 -7.02 -2.34 0.12
C CYS A 23 -5.74 -2.82 0.78
N LEU A 24 -5.16 -1.95 1.60
CA LEU A 24 -3.97 -2.20 2.39
C LEU A 24 -4.27 -1.82 3.85
N ASP A 25 -4.26 -2.80 4.75
CA ASP A 25 -4.34 -2.57 6.21
C ASP A 25 -2.95 -2.35 6.76
N TYR A 26 -2.70 -1.29 7.51
CA TYR A 26 -1.36 -0.89 7.97
C TYR A 26 -1.39 -0.19 9.33
N ILE A 27 -0.21 -0.12 9.93
CA ILE A 27 0.08 0.74 11.09
C ILE A 27 0.76 2.02 10.59
N THR A 28 0.22 3.18 10.98
CA THR A 28 0.82 4.49 10.66
C THR A 28 1.85 4.93 11.71
N TRP A 29 2.46 6.10 11.52
CA TRP A 29 3.59 6.57 12.34
C TRP A 29 3.26 6.73 13.83
N ASP A 30 2.02 7.08 14.17
CA ASP A 30 1.52 7.22 15.55
C ASP A 30 1.11 5.88 16.19
N ASN A 31 1.34 4.76 15.50
CA ASN A 31 0.95 3.40 15.88
C ASN A 31 -0.56 3.11 15.86
N THR A 32 -1.38 3.95 15.22
CA THR A 32 -2.79 3.64 14.99
C THR A 32 -3.00 2.77 13.75
N ASN A 33 -4.09 2.01 13.74
CA ASN A 33 -4.45 1.10 12.65
C ASN A 33 -5.30 1.80 11.60
N TRP A 34 -5.01 1.53 10.33
CA TRP A 34 -5.71 2.12 9.19
C TRP A 34 -5.89 1.10 8.07
N THR A 35 -6.96 1.26 7.31
CA THR A 35 -7.14 0.62 6.00
C THR A 35 -7.08 1.71 4.94
N ALA A 36 -6.24 1.56 3.92
CA ALA A 36 -6.21 2.44 2.77
C ALA A 36 -6.77 1.72 1.54
N ILE A 37 -7.54 2.42 0.71
CA ILE A 37 -7.90 2.00 -0.64
C ILE A 37 -7.21 2.94 -1.62
N PHE A 38 -6.38 2.41 -2.51
CA PHE A 38 -5.76 3.21 -3.57
C PHE A 38 -6.60 3.16 -4.83
N HIS A 39 -6.99 4.32 -5.37
CA HIS A 39 -7.65 4.44 -6.66
C HIS A 39 -7.48 5.85 -7.23
N ASP A 40 -7.51 5.98 -8.56
CA ASP A 40 -7.46 7.28 -9.25
C ASP A 40 -6.31 8.21 -8.81
N GLY A 41 -5.17 7.61 -8.41
CA GLY A 41 -3.96 8.35 -7.99
C GLY A 41 -3.95 8.85 -6.55
N TYR A 42 -4.94 8.49 -5.73
CA TYR A 42 -4.99 8.84 -4.32
C TYR A 42 -5.40 7.66 -3.44
N PHE A 43 -5.14 7.79 -2.14
CA PHE A 43 -5.57 6.88 -1.11
C PHE A 43 -6.81 7.43 -0.41
N VAL A 44 -7.79 6.57 -0.16
CA VAL A 44 -8.84 6.81 0.84
C VAL A 44 -8.45 6.06 2.09
N HIS A 45 -8.22 6.79 3.18
CA HIS A 45 -7.80 6.23 4.47
C HIS A 45 -9.00 6.08 5.40
N TYR A 46 -9.12 4.92 6.05
CA TYR A 46 -10.17 4.61 7.01
C TYR A 46 -9.56 4.25 8.35
N ARG A 47 -9.83 5.05 9.38
CA ARG A 47 -9.28 4.78 10.72
C ARG A 47 -9.91 3.51 11.28
N ASN A 48 -9.10 2.51 11.64
CA ASN A 48 -9.58 1.17 12.03
C ASN A 48 -10.57 0.54 11.02
N GLY A 49 -10.51 0.90 9.74
CA GLY A 49 -11.46 0.44 8.72
C GLY A 49 -12.86 1.08 8.79
N ASP A 50 -13.08 2.09 9.64
CA ASP A 50 -14.37 2.78 9.76
C ASP A 50 -14.61 3.72 8.57
N LYS A 51 -15.60 3.39 7.74
CA LYS A 51 -15.99 4.17 6.56
C LYS A 51 -16.54 5.55 6.87
N ASN A 52 -16.99 5.79 8.11
CA ASN A 52 -17.46 7.11 8.55
C ASN A 52 -16.32 8.01 9.04
N ASN A 53 -15.13 7.45 9.24
CA ASN A 53 -13.94 8.17 9.68
C ASN A 53 -12.85 8.04 8.63
N CYS A 54 -13.06 8.75 7.51
CA CYS A 54 -12.18 8.70 6.36
C CYS A 54 -11.72 10.07 5.87
N HIS A 55 -10.59 10.06 5.17
CA HIS A 55 -10.06 11.20 4.43
C HIS A 55 -9.25 10.70 3.23
N THR A 56 -8.84 11.61 2.35
CA THR A 56 -8.06 11.28 1.14
C THR A 56 -6.73 12.00 1.12
N GLU A 57 -5.67 11.33 0.68
CA GLU A 57 -4.34 11.90 0.46
C GLU A 57 -3.69 11.26 -0.78
N ASP A 58 -2.69 11.90 -1.36
CA ASP A 58 -1.89 11.33 -2.47
C ASP A 58 -0.73 10.43 -1.97
N TYR A 59 -0.60 10.28 -0.65
CA TYR A 59 0.43 9.46 -0.01
C TYR A 59 -0.13 8.64 1.16
N LEU A 60 0.67 7.71 1.65
CA LEU A 60 0.37 6.90 2.83
C LEU A 60 1.57 6.87 3.77
N TYR A 61 1.37 7.26 5.03
CA TYR A 61 2.40 7.09 6.07
C TYR A 61 2.25 5.73 6.75
N TYR A 62 3.30 4.92 6.73
CA TYR A 62 3.31 3.58 7.32
C TYR A 62 4.60 3.28 8.09
N LYS A 63 4.54 2.19 8.86
CA LYS A 63 5.71 1.57 9.47
C LYS A 63 6.21 0.38 8.68
N ASP A 64 7.51 0.37 8.38
CA ASP A 64 8.17 -0.82 7.82
C ASP A 64 8.21 -1.96 8.84
N VAL A 65 8.70 -3.13 8.40
CA VAL A 65 8.83 -4.34 9.22
C VAL A 65 9.74 -4.21 10.44
N ASN A 66 10.52 -3.13 10.52
CA ASN A 66 11.42 -2.79 11.62
C ASN A 66 10.89 -1.59 12.44
N PHE A 67 9.63 -1.22 12.26
CA PHE A 67 8.95 -0.08 12.90
C PHE A 67 9.52 1.31 12.51
N ASN A 68 10.30 1.40 11.44
CA ASN A 68 10.74 2.68 10.88
C ASN A 68 9.61 3.38 10.14
N ASN A 69 9.61 4.70 10.17
CA ASN A 69 8.59 5.52 9.53
C ASN A 69 8.90 5.76 8.05
N PHE A 70 7.94 5.50 7.17
CA PHE A 70 8.02 5.78 5.74
C PHE A 70 6.77 6.48 5.22
N ARG A 71 6.96 7.29 4.18
CA ARG A 71 5.90 7.76 3.27
C ARG A 71 5.93 6.88 2.03
N LEU A 72 4.75 6.47 1.59
CA LEU A 72 4.48 5.78 0.34
C LEU A 72 3.80 6.76 -0.61
N ASP A 73 4.32 6.87 -1.82
CA ASP A 73 3.70 7.57 -2.94
C ASP A 73 3.53 6.59 -4.10
N ILE A 74 2.41 6.66 -4.82
CA ILE A 74 2.19 5.89 -6.05
C ILE A 74 1.95 6.86 -7.19
N LYS A 75 2.80 6.80 -8.21
CA LYS A 75 2.73 7.68 -9.38
C LYS A 75 2.65 6.84 -10.64
N GLY A 76 1.48 6.82 -11.26
CA GLY A 76 1.20 5.88 -12.36
C GLY A 76 1.28 4.44 -11.85
N ASP A 77 2.20 3.66 -12.40
CA ASP A 77 2.45 2.26 -12.04
C ASP A 77 3.69 2.05 -11.17
N LYS A 78 4.27 3.13 -10.64
CA LYS A 78 5.50 3.10 -9.84
C LYS A 78 5.22 3.42 -8.39
N ILE A 79 5.91 2.70 -7.51
CA ILE A 79 5.89 2.93 -6.07
C ILE A 79 7.15 3.68 -5.66
N PHE A 80 7.00 4.70 -4.84
CA PHE A 80 8.10 5.44 -4.24
C PHE A 80 7.98 5.41 -2.72
N ILE A 81 9.12 5.28 -2.05
CA ILE A 81 9.18 5.41 -0.59
C ILE A 81 10.15 6.50 -0.17
N SER A 82 9.77 7.24 0.86
CA SER A 82 10.57 8.31 1.47
C SER A 82 10.73 8.05 2.97
N PRO A 83 11.97 7.84 3.47
CA PRO A 83 12.21 7.61 4.89
C PRO A 83 11.84 8.85 5.70
N ASN A 84 11.07 8.68 6.77
CA ASN A 84 10.52 9.77 7.59
C ASN A 84 9.80 10.86 6.78
N GLY A 85 9.27 10.52 5.60
CA GLY A 85 8.60 11.48 4.71
C GLY A 85 9.54 12.47 4.03
N ASP A 86 10.86 12.29 4.11
CA ASP A 86 11.84 13.13 3.43
C ASP A 86 11.83 12.86 1.91
N LEU A 87 11.15 13.73 1.17
CA LEU A 87 11.01 13.62 -0.29
C LEU A 87 12.34 13.76 -1.03
N SER A 88 13.36 14.40 -0.44
CA SER A 88 14.69 14.48 -1.05
C SER A 88 15.40 13.11 -1.11
N LYS A 89 14.94 12.16 -0.29
CA LYS A 89 15.40 10.76 -0.23
C LYS A 89 14.43 9.78 -0.86
N SER A 90 13.46 10.28 -1.63
CA SER A 90 12.50 9.44 -2.33
C SER A 90 13.21 8.51 -3.32
N ARG A 91 12.81 7.24 -3.33
CA ARG A 91 13.33 6.26 -4.28
C ARG A 91 12.22 5.34 -4.77
N GLU A 92 12.31 4.97 -6.04
CA GLU A 92 11.46 3.94 -6.64
C GLU A 92 11.77 2.57 -6.02
N VAL A 93 10.72 1.78 -5.80
CA VAL A 93 10.81 0.41 -5.28
C VAL A 93 9.81 -0.49 -5.99
N ASP A 94 10.13 -1.78 -6.10
CA ASP A 94 9.21 -2.76 -6.69
C ASP A 94 8.08 -3.15 -5.72
N CYS A 95 8.33 -3.03 -4.42
CA CYS A 95 7.40 -3.39 -3.36
C CYS A 95 7.69 -2.61 -2.07
N ILE A 96 6.71 -2.60 -1.16
CA ILE A 96 6.92 -2.19 0.22
C ILE A 96 6.91 -3.39 1.16
N GLU A 97 7.66 -3.31 2.23
CA GLU A 97 7.59 -4.22 3.37
C GLU A 97 7.08 -3.45 4.58
N TYR A 98 6.02 -3.94 5.21
CA TYR A 98 5.30 -3.16 6.22
C TYR A 98 4.63 -4.05 7.27
N ILE A 99 4.18 -3.42 8.36
CA ILE A 99 3.43 -4.09 9.42
C ILE A 99 1.93 -3.84 9.22
N CYS A 100 1.18 -4.93 9.11
CA CYS A 100 -0.27 -4.95 9.02
C CYS A 100 -0.89 -4.78 10.44
N TRP A 101 -2.14 -4.35 10.53
CA TRP A 101 -2.84 -4.15 11.81
C TRP A 101 -2.92 -5.39 12.73
N ASP A 102 -2.73 -6.59 12.19
CA ASP A 102 -2.68 -7.87 12.91
C ASP A 102 -1.27 -8.16 13.48
N GLY A 103 -0.33 -7.22 13.30
CA GLY A 103 1.06 -7.33 13.71
C GLY A 103 1.93 -8.18 12.79
N LYS A 104 1.36 -8.79 11.74
CA LYS A 104 2.14 -9.58 10.78
C LYS A 104 2.88 -8.68 9.80
N LYS A 105 4.04 -9.16 9.36
CA LYS A 105 4.91 -8.49 8.37
C LYS A 105 4.59 -8.97 6.97
N TRP A 106 4.28 -8.03 6.09
CA TRP A 106 3.86 -8.29 4.72
C TRP A 106 4.75 -7.55 3.74
N ARG A 107 4.96 -8.16 2.59
CA ARG A 107 5.39 -7.50 1.37
C ARG A 107 4.14 -7.19 0.52
N ALA A 108 4.03 -5.98 0.01
CA ALA A 108 3.00 -5.58 -0.94
C ALA A 108 3.61 -5.13 -2.27
N GLU A 109 3.30 -5.86 -3.32
CA GLU A 109 3.69 -5.58 -4.71
C GLU A 109 2.50 -4.98 -5.45
N LEU A 110 2.72 -3.88 -6.20
CA LEU A 110 1.66 -3.28 -7.02
C LEU A 110 1.47 -4.10 -8.29
N LEU A 111 0.37 -4.85 -8.35
CA LEU A 111 -0.07 -5.53 -9.56
C LEU A 111 -0.81 -4.57 -10.48
N ARG A 112 -0.43 -4.63 -11.75
CA ARG A 112 -1.14 -3.99 -12.85
C ARG A 112 -1.82 -5.07 -13.69
N LEU A 113 -3.12 -4.93 -13.95
CA LEU A 113 -3.67 -5.60 -15.12
C LEU A 113 -3.13 -4.89 -16.36
N ILE A 114 -2.30 -5.61 -17.13
CA ILE A 114 -2.01 -5.20 -18.50
C ILE A 114 -3.30 -5.43 -19.28
N ASN A 115 -4.09 -4.37 -19.45
CA ASN A 115 -5.13 -4.37 -20.47
C ASN A 115 -4.46 -4.71 -21.80
N ASN A 116 -4.99 -5.71 -22.51
CA ASN A 116 -4.49 -6.27 -23.77
C ASN A 116 -3.43 -7.38 -23.67
N LEU A 117 -3.39 -8.19 -22.59
CA LEU A 117 -2.63 -9.45 -22.62
C LEU A 117 -3.13 -10.44 -23.69
N HIS A 118 -4.35 -10.23 -24.20
CA HIS A 118 -4.85 -10.79 -25.45
C HIS A 118 -5.60 -9.69 -26.23
N PRO A 119 -4.95 -8.98 -27.18
CA PRO A 119 -5.64 -8.04 -28.05
C PRO A 119 -6.60 -8.73 -29.04
N ASP A 120 -6.41 -10.04 -29.28
CA ASP A 120 -7.03 -10.77 -30.40
C ASP A 120 -7.54 -12.18 -30.04
N LEU A 121 -8.22 -12.36 -28.90
CA LEU A 121 -9.09 -13.53 -28.67
C LEU A 121 -10.56 -13.12 -28.64
#